data_AF-A0A4Q3US08-F1
#
_entry.id   AF-A0A4Q3US08-F1
#
_cell.length_a   1.000
_cell.length_b   1.000
_cell.length_c   1.000
_cell.angle_alpha   90.00
_cell.angle_beta   90.00
_cell.angle_gamma   90.00
#
_symmetry.space_group_name_H-M   'P 1'
#
loop_
_entity.id
_entity.type
_entity.pdbx_description
1 polymer ?
#
loop_
_entity_poly.entity_id
_entity_poly.type
_entity_poly.pdbx_seq_one_letter_code
_entity_poly.pdbx_strand_id
1 'polypeptide(L)'
;MTGAINASDGPSFEAHTAKSESVIEADIPRRSLRVGVLGFSVLGVLAVASVLMVLFAVPMNTRYWGIFENFLDLDVYRHGGSVVVQGLPLYDGPVLEGMMFTYTPFAALLFTVWAVLSFKQAIVVWTGLNIAALFAVIVLCWKYLGYRLDVKAYAVSALATTIFLFMEPIRTTLWLGQINIFLLLLIVWDLGRDEKSRLRGIGAGIAAGVKLTPAFFWAYLFITRQWRALV
;
A
#
# COMPACT_ATOMS: atom_id res chain seq x y z
N MET A 1 -41.12 -63.17 -20.25
CA MET A 1 -40.44 -62.18 -21.11
C MET A 1 -41.27 -60.90 -21.04
N THR A 2 -40.91 -59.78 -20.44
CA THR A 2 -39.63 -59.27 -19.91
C THR A 2 -40.03 -58.19 -18.90
N GLY A 3 -39.57 -58.30 -17.65
CA GLY A 3 -39.94 -57.38 -16.57
C GLY A 3 -39.04 -56.14 -16.53
N ALA A 4 -39.65 -54.99 -16.27
CA ALA A 4 -39.02 -53.70 -16.06
C ALA A 4 -38.04 -53.71 -14.88
N ILE A 5 -36.92 -53.00 -15.02
CA ILE A 5 -36.01 -52.69 -13.91
C ILE A 5 -36.16 -51.20 -13.61
N ASN A 6 -36.70 -50.92 -12.43
CA ASN A 6 -36.85 -49.60 -11.83
C ASN A 6 -35.49 -48.94 -11.58
N ALA A 7 -35.46 -47.63 -11.80
CA ALA A 7 -34.44 -46.74 -11.27
C ALA A 7 -34.58 -46.67 -9.73
N SER A 8 -33.50 -47.00 -9.02
CA SER A 8 -33.35 -46.67 -7.61
C SER A 8 -31.89 -46.30 -7.32
N ASP A 9 -31.75 -45.09 -6.81
CA ASP A 9 -30.83 -44.66 -5.76
C ASP A 9 -29.32 -44.55 -6.05
N GLY A 10 -28.88 -43.29 -6.07
CA GLY A 10 -27.54 -42.91 -5.63
C GLY A 10 -27.43 -41.42 -5.30
N PRO A 11 -27.68 -40.98 -4.06
CA PRO A 11 -27.26 -39.66 -3.59
C PRO A 11 -26.07 -39.84 -2.64
N SER A 12 -24.82 -39.83 -3.10
CA SER A 12 -23.71 -40.00 -2.14
C SER A 12 -22.30 -39.56 -2.52
N PHE A 13 -22.05 -38.83 -3.62
CA PHE A 13 -20.68 -38.35 -3.89
C PHE A 13 -20.53 -36.82 -3.87
N GLU A 14 -21.44 -36.06 -4.47
CA GLU A 14 -21.30 -34.58 -4.54
C GLU A 14 -21.63 -33.86 -3.22
N ALA A 15 -22.45 -34.46 -2.36
CA ALA A 15 -22.83 -33.85 -1.08
C ALA A 15 -21.71 -33.92 -0.02
N HIS A 16 -20.75 -34.86 -0.16
CA HIS A 16 -19.66 -35.01 0.80
C HIS A 16 -18.46 -34.09 0.51
N THR A 17 -18.22 -33.76 -0.75
CA THR A 17 -17.17 -32.80 -1.16
C THR A 17 -17.57 -31.35 -0.88
N ALA A 18 -18.82 -30.97 -1.18
CA ALA A 18 -19.32 -29.62 -0.89
C ALA A 18 -19.35 -29.30 0.62
N LYS A 19 -19.60 -30.31 1.46
CA LYS A 19 -19.64 -30.17 2.92
C LYS A 19 -18.25 -30.21 3.57
N SER A 20 -17.22 -30.65 2.84
CA SER A 20 -15.83 -30.65 3.31
C SER A 20 -15.12 -29.32 3.05
N GLU A 21 -15.51 -28.57 2.01
CA GLU A 21 -14.95 -27.24 1.74
C GLU A 21 -15.56 -26.16 2.64
N SER A 22 -16.77 -26.37 3.18
CA SER A 22 -17.45 -25.41 4.04
C SER A 22 -17.06 -25.47 5.52
N VAL A 23 -16.16 -26.37 5.94
CA VAL A 23 -15.97 -26.71 7.37
C VAL A 23 -14.67 -26.18 7.99
N ILE A 24 -13.74 -25.56 7.25
CA ILE A 24 -12.56 -24.93 7.88
C ILE A 24 -12.22 -23.57 7.26
N GLU A 25 -13.23 -22.73 7.08
CA GLU A 25 -13.03 -21.31 7.38
C GLU A 25 -13.57 -21.12 8.79
N ALA A 26 -12.81 -21.61 9.78
CA ALA A 26 -13.10 -21.28 11.16
C ALA A 26 -13.08 -19.75 11.24
N ASP A 27 -14.27 -19.14 11.36
CA ASP A 27 -14.44 -17.71 11.53
C ASP A 27 -13.77 -17.34 12.85
N ILE A 28 -12.44 -17.18 12.85
CA ILE A 28 -11.67 -16.80 14.02
C ILE A 28 -12.29 -15.49 14.48
N PRO A 29 -12.93 -15.45 15.66
CA PRO A 29 -13.76 -14.33 16.05
C PRO A 29 -12.91 -13.07 16.06
N ARG A 30 -13.16 -12.19 15.09
CA ARG A 30 -12.39 -10.96 14.94
C ARG A 30 -12.60 -10.10 16.17
N ARG A 31 -11.52 -9.63 16.76
CA ARG A 31 -11.55 -8.85 18.01
C ARG A 31 -11.90 -7.40 17.68
N SER A 32 -12.74 -6.76 18.49
CA SER A 32 -12.91 -5.31 18.40
C SER A 32 -11.76 -4.60 19.11
N LEU A 33 -11.40 -3.42 18.62
CA LEU A 33 -10.42 -2.58 19.30
C LEU A 33 -11.02 -2.07 20.62
N ARG A 34 -10.33 -2.39 21.73
CA ARG A 34 -10.71 -1.97 23.08
C ARG A 34 -9.99 -0.66 23.43
N VAL A 35 -10.35 0.41 22.74
CA VAL A 35 -9.87 1.76 23.06
C VAL A 35 -10.98 2.50 23.81
N GLY A 36 -10.74 2.78 25.08
CA GLY A 36 -11.62 3.60 25.92
C GLY A 36 -11.37 5.09 25.70
N VAL A 37 -12.13 5.94 26.41
CA VAL A 37 -12.02 7.41 26.32
C VAL A 37 -10.58 7.88 26.53
N LEU A 38 -9.90 7.37 27.56
CA LEU A 38 -8.50 7.70 27.84
C LEU A 38 -7.57 7.42 26.65
N GLY A 39 -7.75 6.28 25.97
CA GLY A 39 -6.93 5.92 24.82
C GLY A 39 -7.17 6.86 23.63
N PHE A 40 -8.43 7.23 23.38
CA PHE A 40 -8.75 8.24 22.37
C PHE A 40 -8.20 9.62 22.74
N SER A 41 -8.27 10.02 24.01
CA SER A 41 -7.71 11.28 24.48
C SER A 41 -6.20 11.33 24.29
N VAL A 42 -5.48 10.25 24.65
CA VAL A 42 -4.02 10.17 24.44
C VAL A 42 -3.67 10.25 22.95
N LEU A 43 -4.33 9.47 22.10
CA LEU A 43 -4.10 9.51 20.65
C LEU A 43 -4.44 10.89 20.06
N GLY A 44 -5.51 11.52 20.53
CA GLY A 44 -5.89 12.88 20.12
C GLY A 44 -4.84 13.91 20.52
N VAL A 45 -4.36 13.87 21.76
CA VAL A 45 -3.28 14.75 22.24
C VAL A 45 -2.00 14.54 21.44
N LEU A 46 -1.62 13.29 21.16
CA LEU A 46 -0.44 12.99 20.34
C LEU A 46 -0.61 13.49 18.90
N ALA A 47 -1.78 13.30 18.30
CA ALA A 47 -2.07 13.82 16.97
C ALA A 47 -1.96 15.35 16.94
N VAL A 48 -2.58 16.05 17.89
CA VAL A 48 -2.48 17.52 18.00
C VAL A 48 -1.04 17.95 18.24
N ALA A 49 -0.33 17.32 19.18
CA ALA A 49 1.06 17.63 19.48
C ALA A 49 1.96 17.44 18.25
N SER A 50 1.73 16.40 17.44
CA SER A 50 2.48 16.15 16.22
C SER A 50 2.27 17.23 15.15
N VAL A 51 1.03 17.71 15.00
CA VAL A 51 0.71 18.85 14.11
C VAL A 51 1.35 20.14 14.61
N LEU A 52 1.23 20.44 15.91
CA LEU A 52 1.80 21.65 16.51
C LEU A 52 3.34 21.63 16.43
N MET A 53 3.96 20.48 16.65
CA MET A 53 5.42 20.33 16.49
C MET A 53 5.84 20.72 15.07
N VAL A 54 5.07 20.34 14.05
CA VAL A 54 5.37 20.79 12.68
C VAL A 54 5.13 22.26 12.42
N LEU A 55 3.99 22.79 12.88
CA LEU A 55 3.67 24.20 12.61
C LEU A 55 4.63 25.17 13.33
N PHE A 56 5.20 24.78 14.47
CA PHE A 56 5.94 25.70 15.35
C PHE A 56 7.39 25.33 15.63
N ALA A 57 7.77 24.04 15.62
CA ALA A 57 9.15 23.63 15.88
C ALA A 57 9.97 23.46 14.60
N VAL A 58 9.32 23.38 13.44
CA VAL A 58 9.96 23.32 12.12
C VAL A 58 9.85 24.69 11.48
N PRO A 59 10.96 25.40 11.31
CA PRO A 59 10.92 26.62 10.52
C PRO A 59 10.44 26.26 9.12
N MET A 60 9.27 26.77 8.73
CA MET A 60 8.66 26.59 7.41
C MET A 60 9.53 27.17 6.27
N ASN A 61 10.69 27.74 6.58
CA ASN A 61 11.66 28.27 5.62
C ASN A 61 12.92 27.40 5.47
N THR A 62 12.93 26.18 6.01
CA THR A 62 14.11 25.31 5.92
C THR A 62 14.11 24.44 4.67
N ARG A 63 15.13 24.60 3.83
CA ARG A 63 15.34 23.87 2.56
C ARG A 63 15.43 22.34 2.71
N TYR A 64 15.55 21.81 3.93
CA TYR A 64 15.80 20.38 4.19
C TYR A 64 14.71 19.70 5.03
N TRP A 65 13.68 20.44 5.46
CA TRP A 65 12.71 19.93 6.41
C TRP A 65 11.32 20.53 6.16
N GLY A 66 10.32 19.66 5.98
CA GLY A 66 8.94 20.08 5.76
C GLY A 66 8.05 18.92 5.32
N ILE A 67 6.86 19.23 4.80
CA ILE A 67 5.94 18.26 4.18
C ILE A 67 5.43 18.78 2.83
N PHE A 68 5.36 20.10 2.62
CA PHE A 68 4.61 20.71 1.50
C PHE A 68 5.42 21.63 0.56
N GLU A 69 6.76 21.58 0.56
CA GLU A 69 7.55 22.55 -0.21
C GLU A 69 8.52 21.96 -1.24
N ASN A 70 9.04 20.74 -1.06
CA ASN A 70 10.13 20.24 -1.91
C ASN A 70 9.60 19.50 -3.16
N PHE A 71 8.95 18.34 -2.99
CA PHE A 71 8.34 17.55 -4.07
C PHE A 71 9.24 17.20 -5.26
N LEU A 72 10.57 17.27 -5.10
CA LEU A 72 11.54 17.00 -6.17
C LEU A 72 11.32 15.65 -6.84
N ASP A 73 11.06 14.58 -6.08
CA ASP A 73 10.88 13.25 -6.66
C ASP A 73 9.58 13.17 -7.46
N LEU A 74 8.49 13.79 -6.98
CA LEU A 74 7.25 13.88 -7.75
C LEU A 74 7.47 14.64 -9.07
N ASP A 75 8.30 15.68 -9.06
CA ASP A 75 8.59 16.45 -10.26
C ASP A 75 9.45 15.64 -11.26
N VAL A 76 10.44 14.89 -10.75
CA VAL A 76 11.21 13.92 -11.54
C VAL A 76 10.29 12.86 -12.16
N TYR A 77 9.31 12.34 -11.41
CA TYR A 77 8.34 11.38 -11.95
C TYR A 77 7.52 11.98 -13.09
N ARG A 78 6.99 13.20 -12.90
CA ARG A 78 6.20 13.89 -13.92
C ARG A 78 7.01 14.15 -15.19
N HIS A 79 8.25 14.61 -15.05
CA HIS A 79 9.14 14.86 -16.18
C HIS A 79 9.56 13.56 -16.88
N GLY A 80 9.88 12.50 -16.13
CA GLY A 80 10.15 11.18 -16.69
C GLY A 80 8.97 10.66 -17.52
N GLY A 81 7.74 10.80 -17.01
CA GLY A 81 6.53 10.49 -17.77
C GLY A 81 6.38 11.33 -19.04
N SER A 82 6.70 12.62 -18.99
CA SER A 82 6.66 13.52 -20.15
C SER A 82 7.65 13.12 -21.24
N VAL A 83 8.88 12.75 -20.85
CA VAL A 83 9.93 12.23 -21.76
C VAL A 83 9.45 10.97 -22.48
N VAL A 84 8.80 10.05 -21.75
CA VAL A 84 8.20 8.84 -22.33
C VAL A 84 7.07 9.18 -23.32
N VAL A 85 6.15 10.07 -22.96
CA VAL A 85 5.05 10.49 -23.85
C VAL A 85 5.56 11.12 -25.15
N GLN A 86 6.67 11.84 -25.08
CA GLN A 86 7.31 12.48 -26.24
C GLN A 86 8.17 11.52 -27.07
N GLY A 87 8.33 10.26 -26.66
CA GLY A 87 9.18 9.28 -27.35
C GLY A 87 10.68 9.60 -27.27
N LEU A 88 11.09 10.37 -26.25
CA LEU A 88 12.48 10.78 -26.04
C LEU A 88 13.26 9.73 -25.21
N PRO A 89 14.60 9.66 -25.35
CA PRO A 89 15.39 8.68 -24.63
C PRO A 89 15.46 9.01 -23.13
N LEU A 90 14.75 8.22 -22.32
CA LEU A 90 14.58 8.47 -20.87
C LEU A 90 15.86 8.42 -20.05
N TYR A 91 16.86 7.65 -20.49
CA TYR A 91 18.05 7.34 -19.70
C TYR A 91 19.34 7.99 -20.24
N ASP A 92 19.25 8.73 -21.36
CA ASP A 92 20.43 9.34 -22.00
C ASP A 92 20.87 10.65 -21.31
N GLY A 93 20.09 11.17 -20.38
CA GLY A 93 20.40 12.40 -19.68
C GLY A 93 19.45 12.71 -18.52
N PRO A 94 19.68 13.83 -17.83
CA PRO A 94 18.83 14.26 -16.72
C PRO A 94 17.44 14.66 -17.23
N VAL A 95 16.41 14.31 -16.46
CA VAL A 95 15.01 14.63 -16.77
C VAL A 95 14.56 15.95 -16.12
N LEU A 96 15.22 16.39 -15.05
CA LEU A 96 14.90 17.60 -14.32
C LEU A 96 16.10 18.09 -13.50
N GLU A 97 16.53 19.34 -13.67
CA GLU A 97 17.57 20.00 -12.82
C GLU A 97 18.83 19.15 -12.52
N GLY A 98 19.32 18.39 -13.51
CA GLY A 98 20.48 17.50 -13.35
C GLY A 98 20.18 16.14 -12.71
N MET A 99 18.93 15.87 -12.33
CA MET A 99 18.47 14.59 -11.79
C MET A 99 18.18 13.59 -12.91
N MET A 100 18.76 12.40 -12.79
CA MET A 100 18.49 11.26 -13.66
C MET A 100 17.20 10.55 -13.25
N PHE A 101 16.53 9.91 -14.20
CA PHE A 101 15.43 8.99 -13.88
C PHE A 101 16.00 7.64 -13.41
N THR A 102 15.82 7.33 -12.12
CA THR A 102 16.42 6.14 -11.47
C THR A 102 15.44 4.98 -11.24
N TYR A 103 14.21 5.13 -11.73
CA TYR A 103 13.17 4.10 -11.63
C TYR A 103 13.15 3.25 -12.91
N THR A 104 12.42 2.14 -12.86
CA THR A 104 12.34 1.21 -13.99
C THR A 104 11.56 1.79 -15.17
N PRO A 105 11.68 1.21 -16.38
CA PRO A 105 10.85 1.60 -17.51
C PRO A 105 9.34 1.40 -17.23
N PHE A 106 9.00 0.36 -16.46
CA PHE A 106 7.62 0.12 -16.01
C PHE A 106 7.08 1.29 -15.17
N ALA A 107 7.87 1.81 -14.22
CA ALA A 107 7.50 2.98 -13.45
C ALA A 107 7.32 4.22 -14.32
N ALA A 108 8.19 4.42 -15.32
CA ALA A 108 8.10 5.55 -16.23
C ALA A 108 6.77 5.56 -17.00
N LEU A 109 6.32 4.39 -17.47
CA LEU A 109 5.00 4.23 -18.09
C LEU A 109 3.87 4.58 -17.12
N LEU A 110 3.93 4.12 -15.87
CA LEU A 110 2.94 4.50 -14.86
C LEU A 110 2.96 6.02 -14.61
N PHE A 111 4.12 6.66 -14.64
CA PHE A 111 4.22 8.10 -14.37
C PHE A 111 3.75 9.00 -15.51
N THR A 112 3.49 8.46 -16.70
CA THR A 112 2.87 9.21 -17.81
C THR A 112 1.54 9.86 -17.42
N VAL A 113 0.77 9.27 -16.50
CA VAL A 113 -0.50 9.86 -16.04
C VAL A 113 -0.32 11.19 -15.30
N TRP A 114 0.87 11.44 -14.74
CA TRP A 114 1.17 12.71 -14.07
C TRP A 114 1.58 13.79 -15.06
N ALA A 115 2.09 13.41 -16.24
CA ALA A 115 2.57 14.34 -17.26
C ALA A 115 1.47 15.27 -17.80
N VAL A 116 0.21 14.86 -17.72
CA VAL A 116 -0.94 15.68 -18.17
C VAL A 116 -1.39 16.73 -17.14
N LEU A 117 -0.90 16.65 -15.90
CA LEU A 117 -1.26 17.58 -14.83
C LEU A 117 -0.23 18.71 -14.72
N SER A 118 -0.69 19.90 -14.36
CA SER A 118 0.23 20.93 -13.84
C SER A 118 0.89 20.45 -12.55
N PHE A 119 2.09 20.95 -12.23
CA PHE A 119 2.80 20.50 -11.03
C PHE A 119 1.99 20.72 -9.74
N LYS A 120 1.30 21.86 -9.63
CA LYS A 120 0.43 22.15 -8.48
C LYS A 120 -0.72 21.15 -8.34
N GLN A 121 -1.35 20.75 -9.45
CA GLN A 121 -2.39 19.71 -9.42
C GLN A 121 -1.81 18.36 -9.00
N ALA A 122 -0.64 17.99 -9.56
CA ALA A 122 0.04 16.76 -9.19
C ALA A 122 0.35 16.73 -7.68
N ILE A 123 0.88 17.82 -7.11
CA ILE A 123 1.16 17.94 -5.67
C ILE A 123 -0.10 17.65 -4.82
N VAL A 124 -1.21 18.31 -5.13
CA VAL A 124 -2.46 18.17 -4.34
C VAL A 124 -2.98 16.74 -4.40
N VAL A 125 -3.08 16.18 -5.61
CA VAL A 125 -3.58 14.82 -5.82
C VAL A 125 -2.65 13.79 -5.19
N TRP A 126 -1.34 13.90 -5.43
CA TRP A 126 -0.34 12.96 -4.94
C TRP A 126 -0.23 12.93 -3.43
N THR A 127 -0.29 14.11 -2.79
CA THR A 127 -0.28 14.22 -1.33
C THR A 127 -1.52 13.55 -0.73
N GLY A 128 -2.71 13.84 -1.27
CA GLY A 128 -3.95 13.19 -0.83
C GLY A 128 -3.92 11.67 -0.98
N LEU A 129 -3.39 11.17 -2.10
CA LEU A 129 -3.23 9.74 -2.34
C LEU A 129 -2.22 9.08 -1.38
N ASN A 130 -1.11 9.74 -1.05
CA ASN A 130 -0.15 9.21 -0.07
C ASN A 130 -0.77 9.11 1.34
N ILE A 131 -1.53 10.13 1.76
CA ILE A 131 -2.24 10.12 3.06
C ILE A 131 -3.28 9.00 3.08
N ALA A 132 -4.06 8.85 2.00
CA ALA A 132 -5.04 7.77 1.87
C ALA A 132 -4.37 6.38 1.87
N ALA A 133 -3.22 6.24 1.19
CA ALA A 133 -2.46 5.00 1.17
C ALA A 133 -1.90 4.64 2.56
N LEU A 134 -1.39 5.63 3.32
CA LEU A 134 -0.93 5.42 4.69
C LEU A 134 -2.08 4.97 5.61
N PHE A 135 -3.24 5.62 5.50
CA PHE A 135 -4.44 5.19 6.23
C PHE A 135 -4.83 3.75 5.87
N ALA A 136 -4.81 3.41 4.58
CA ALA A 136 -5.11 2.06 4.11
C ALA A 136 -4.11 1.01 4.64
N VAL A 137 -2.80 1.34 4.72
CA VAL A 137 -1.79 0.48 5.34
C VAL A 137 -2.16 0.18 6.80
N ILE A 138 -2.47 1.21 7.59
CA ILE A 138 -2.84 1.04 9.01
C ILE A 138 -4.10 0.16 9.15
N VAL A 139 -5.12 0.41 8.32
CA VAL A 139 -6.35 -0.38 8.29
C VAL A 139 -6.08 -1.84 7.91
N LEU A 140 -5.21 -2.11 6.94
CA LEU A 140 -4.81 -3.46 6.57
C LEU A 140 -4.05 -4.16 7.69
N CYS A 141 -3.19 -3.46 8.42
CA CYS A 141 -2.53 -4.01 9.60
C CYS A 141 -3.56 -4.48 10.64
N TRP A 142 -4.61 -3.69 10.93
CA TRP A 142 -5.69 -4.13 11.82
C TRP A 142 -6.39 -5.39 11.29
N LYS A 143 -6.71 -5.42 10.00
CA LYS A 143 -7.34 -6.58 9.35
C LYS A 143 -6.49 -7.84 9.52
N TYR A 144 -5.20 -7.77 9.24
CA TYR A 144 -4.29 -8.92 9.30
C TYR A 144 -3.91 -9.33 10.72
N LEU A 145 -4.03 -8.41 11.69
CA LEU A 145 -3.97 -8.73 13.12
C LEU A 145 -5.28 -9.34 13.67
N GLY A 146 -6.29 -9.54 12.83
CA GLY A 146 -7.55 -10.18 13.22
C GLY A 146 -8.55 -9.24 13.91
N TYR A 147 -8.42 -7.93 13.72
CA TYR A 147 -9.37 -6.95 14.27
C TYR A 147 -10.56 -6.73 13.32
N ARG A 148 -11.71 -6.38 13.91
CA ARG A 148 -12.89 -5.89 13.17
C ARG A 148 -12.64 -4.46 12.72
N LEU A 149 -12.95 -4.18 11.46
CA LEU A 149 -12.88 -2.84 10.88
C LEU A 149 -14.17 -2.08 11.15
N ASP A 150 -14.42 -1.78 12.43
CA ASP A 150 -15.54 -0.96 12.88
C ASP A 150 -15.17 0.54 12.91
N VAL A 151 -16.14 1.38 13.26
CA VAL A 151 -15.94 2.84 13.36
C VAL A 151 -14.78 3.20 14.29
N LYS A 152 -14.56 2.44 15.37
CA LYS A 152 -13.45 2.69 16.29
C LYS A 152 -12.11 2.39 15.63
N ALA A 153 -12.01 1.29 14.88
CA ALA A 153 -10.80 0.97 14.12
C ALA A 153 -10.46 2.05 13.10
N TYR A 154 -11.45 2.57 12.37
CA TYR A 154 -11.23 3.67 11.44
C TYR A 154 -10.84 4.97 12.14
N ALA A 155 -11.47 5.31 13.27
CA ALA A 155 -11.12 6.50 14.05
C ALA A 155 -9.69 6.44 14.62
N VAL A 156 -9.31 5.30 15.18
CA VAL A 156 -7.93 5.05 15.64
C VAL A 156 -6.95 5.13 14.47
N SER A 157 -7.30 4.56 13.32
CA SER A 157 -6.45 4.61 12.12
C SER A 157 -6.27 6.05 11.61
N ALA A 158 -7.30 6.89 11.68
CA ALA A 158 -7.20 8.31 11.31
C ALA A 158 -6.26 9.07 12.24
N LEU A 159 -6.40 8.89 13.56
CA LEU A 159 -5.48 9.48 14.54
C LEU A 159 -4.03 8.98 14.35
N ALA A 160 -3.85 7.69 14.15
CA ALA A 160 -2.55 7.09 13.88
C ALA A 160 -1.93 7.62 12.58
N THR A 161 -2.73 7.80 11.53
CA THR A 161 -2.29 8.41 10.27
C THR A 161 -1.74 9.80 10.56
N THR A 162 -2.48 10.66 11.25
CA THR A 162 -2.03 12.01 11.62
C THR A 162 -0.71 11.98 12.38
N ILE A 163 -0.57 11.10 13.38
CA ILE A 163 0.67 10.95 14.14
C ILE A 163 1.83 10.51 13.23
N PHE A 164 1.60 9.52 12.36
CA PHE A 164 2.63 8.96 11.50
C PHE A 164 3.08 9.88 10.37
N LEU A 165 2.26 10.84 9.92
CA LEU A 165 2.68 11.87 8.95
C LEU A 165 3.95 12.62 9.39
N PHE A 166 4.24 12.61 10.68
CA PHE A 166 5.38 13.31 11.28
C PHE A 166 6.53 12.38 11.68
N MET A 167 6.37 11.07 11.55
CA MET A 167 7.49 10.14 11.67
C MET A 167 8.42 10.32 10.48
N GLU A 168 9.73 10.37 10.76
CA GLU A 168 10.78 10.67 9.79
C GLU A 168 10.59 10.00 8.41
N PRO A 169 10.37 8.66 8.29
CA PRO A 169 10.27 8.03 6.97
C PRO A 169 9.03 8.46 6.17
N ILE A 170 7.90 8.69 6.84
CA ILE A 170 6.65 9.11 6.18
C ILE A 170 6.73 10.58 5.81
N ARG A 171 7.19 11.42 6.73
CA ARG A 171 7.36 12.85 6.55
C ARG A 171 8.30 13.15 5.39
N THR A 172 9.47 12.49 5.35
CA THR A 172 10.45 12.66 4.26
C THR A 172 9.90 12.14 2.93
N THR A 173 9.11 11.06 2.94
CA THR A 173 8.40 10.58 1.74
C THR A 173 7.46 11.65 1.18
N LEU A 174 6.65 12.29 2.04
CA LEU A 174 5.73 13.36 1.61
C LEU A 174 6.48 14.59 1.14
N TRP A 175 7.52 14.99 1.87
CA TRP A 175 8.34 16.14 1.56
C TRP A 175 8.99 16.04 0.19
N LEU A 176 9.52 14.87 -0.17
CA LEU A 176 10.09 14.62 -1.51
C LEU A 176 9.02 14.30 -2.55
N GLY A 177 7.81 13.90 -2.15
CA GLY A 177 6.78 13.40 -3.05
C GLY A 177 7.05 11.96 -3.53
N GLN A 178 7.66 11.12 -2.70
CA GLN A 178 8.02 9.74 -3.06
C GLN A 178 6.82 8.78 -3.15
N ILE A 179 7.00 7.72 -3.94
CA ILE A 179 6.02 6.64 -4.13
C ILE A 179 6.03 5.57 -3.01
N ASN A 180 6.95 5.64 -2.05
CA ASN A 180 7.26 4.53 -1.14
C ASN A 180 6.06 4.03 -0.31
N ILE A 181 5.11 4.89 0.07
CA ILE A 181 3.92 4.47 0.85
C ILE A 181 3.01 3.58 -0.01
N PHE A 182 2.91 3.82 -1.32
CA PHE A 182 2.17 2.92 -2.22
C PHE A 182 2.84 1.57 -2.35
N LEU A 183 4.18 1.53 -2.39
CA LEU A 183 4.93 0.28 -2.41
C LEU A 183 4.73 -0.50 -1.11
N LEU A 184 4.78 0.19 0.04
CA LEU A 184 4.44 -0.39 1.34
C LEU A 184 3.02 -0.95 1.34
N LEU A 185 2.05 -0.20 0.82
CA LEU A 185 0.66 -0.63 0.71
C LEU A 185 0.53 -1.90 -0.12
N LEU A 186 1.16 -1.97 -1.29
CA LEU A 186 1.16 -3.16 -2.15
C LEU A 186 1.77 -4.35 -1.41
N ILE A 187 2.90 -4.17 -0.74
CA ILE A 187 3.58 -5.22 0.00
C ILE A 187 2.74 -5.73 1.18
N VAL A 188 2.18 -4.84 2.01
CA VAL A 188 1.35 -5.22 3.16
C VAL A 188 0.08 -5.92 2.67
N TRP A 189 -0.54 -5.39 1.63
CA TRP A 189 -1.70 -6.01 0.99
C TRP A 189 -1.37 -7.41 0.49
N ASP A 190 -0.22 -7.58 -0.16
CA ASP A 190 0.25 -8.83 -0.75
C ASP A 190 0.65 -9.88 0.28
N LEU A 191 1.67 -9.57 1.10
CA LEU A 191 2.24 -10.50 2.06
C LEU A 191 1.39 -10.69 3.33
N GLY A 192 0.37 -9.87 3.53
CA GLY A 192 -0.65 -10.13 4.55
C GLY A 192 -1.67 -11.22 4.18
N ARG A 193 -1.72 -11.65 2.91
CA ARG A 193 -2.61 -12.72 2.46
C ARG A 193 -2.22 -14.08 3.03
N ASP A 194 -3.17 -15.00 3.03
CA ASP A 194 -2.89 -16.41 3.25
C ASP A 194 -1.82 -16.92 2.27
N GLU A 195 -0.91 -17.76 2.74
CA GLU A 195 0.20 -18.30 1.94
C GLU A 195 -0.27 -19.12 0.74
N LYS A 196 -1.48 -19.70 0.78
CA LYS A 196 -2.07 -20.46 -0.33
C LYS A 196 -2.75 -19.56 -1.36
N SER A 197 -2.86 -18.25 -1.11
CA SER A 197 -3.51 -17.32 -2.03
C SER A 197 -2.78 -17.27 -3.36
N ARG A 198 -3.53 -17.45 -4.46
CA ARG A 198 -2.99 -17.37 -5.84
C ARG A 198 -2.46 -15.99 -6.22
N LEU A 199 -2.86 -14.95 -5.48
CA LEU A 199 -2.46 -13.57 -5.75
C LEU A 199 -1.24 -13.14 -4.94
N ARG A 200 -0.78 -13.96 -3.99
CA ARG A 200 0.37 -13.65 -3.14
C ARG A 200 1.65 -13.63 -3.98
N GLY A 201 2.47 -12.60 -3.79
CA GLY A 201 3.69 -12.36 -4.54
C GLY A 201 3.54 -11.33 -5.66
N ILE A 202 2.31 -11.17 -6.19
CA ILE A 202 2.03 -10.23 -7.30
C ILE A 202 2.30 -8.79 -6.85
N GLY A 203 1.83 -8.41 -5.65
CA GLY A 203 2.04 -7.04 -5.15
C GLY A 203 3.52 -6.74 -4.89
N ALA A 204 4.26 -7.69 -4.33
CA ALA A 204 5.72 -7.57 -4.17
C ALA A 204 6.43 -7.47 -5.52
N GLY A 205 6.04 -8.28 -6.51
CA GLY A 205 6.57 -8.23 -7.88
C GLY A 205 6.30 -6.89 -8.57
N ILE A 206 5.07 -6.37 -8.49
CA ILE A 206 4.72 -5.04 -9.02
C ILE A 206 5.55 -3.96 -8.31
N ALA A 207 5.66 -4.01 -6.98
CA ALA A 207 6.43 -3.03 -6.23
C ALA A 207 7.92 -3.04 -6.65
N ALA A 208 8.52 -4.22 -6.82
CA ALA A 208 9.88 -4.39 -7.32
C ALA A 208 10.02 -3.89 -8.77
N GLY A 209 8.99 -4.14 -9.58
CA GLY A 209 8.86 -3.64 -10.94
C GLY A 209 8.77 -2.11 -11.01
N VAL A 210 8.28 -1.43 -9.97
CA VAL A 210 8.28 0.05 -9.89
C VAL A 210 9.63 0.58 -9.39
N LYS A 211 10.12 0.01 -8.30
CA LYS A 211 11.38 0.41 -7.65
C LYS A 211 12.09 -0.84 -7.19
N LEU A 212 13.39 -0.94 -7.48
CA LEU A 212 14.15 -2.15 -7.18
C LEU A 212 14.19 -2.49 -5.68
N THR A 213 14.08 -1.49 -4.79
CA THR A 213 14.17 -1.68 -3.34
C THR A 213 13.28 -2.83 -2.84
N PRO A 214 11.95 -2.86 -3.08
CA PRO A 214 11.08 -4.00 -2.76
C PRO A 214 11.53 -5.40 -3.21
N ALA A 215 12.46 -5.56 -4.15
CA ALA A 215 12.95 -6.87 -4.57
C ALA A 215 13.59 -7.67 -3.43
N PHE A 216 13.96 -7.04 -2.30
CA PHE A 216 14.39 -7.77 -1.11
C PHE A 216 13.31 -8.75 -0.59
N PHE A 217 12.02 -8.47 -0.83
CA PHE A 217 10.94 -9.40 -0.45
C PHE A 217 10.98 -10.70 -1.24
N TRP A 218 11.59 -10.73 -2.44
CA TRP A 218 11.84 -11.98 -3.15
C TRP A 218 12.83 -12.87 -2.40
N ALA A 219 13.87 -12.29 -1.79
CA ALA A 219 14.78 -13.05 -0.93
C ALA A 219 14.03 -13.60 0.29
N TYR A 220 13.13 -12.81 0.89
CA TYR A 220 12.25 -13.29 1.96
C TYR A 220 11.36 -14.47 1.52
N LEU A 221 10.71 -14.37 0.35
CA LEU A 221 9.85 -15.44 -0.19
C LEU A 221 10.65 -16.69 -0.55
N PHE A 222 11.87 -16.52 -1.07
CA PHE A 222 12.81 -17.61 -1.35
C PHE A 222 13.21 -18.34 -0.06
N ILE A 223 13.64 -17.61 0.97
CA ILE A 223 14.10 -18.18 2.25
C ILE A 223 12.94 -18.88 2.97
N THR A 224 11.74 -18.32 2.91
CA THR A 224 10.52 -18.93 3.48
C THR A 224 9.92 -20.03 2.61
N ARG A 225 10.58 -20.40 1.51
CA ARG A 225 10.18 -21.47 0.58
C ARG A 225 8.79 -21.26 -0.03
N GLN A 226 8.38 -20.00 -0.17
CA GLN A 226 7.11 -19.60 -0.78
C GLN A 226 7.25 -19.51 -2.31
N TRP A 227 7.67 -20.63 -2.92
CA TRP A 227 8.05 -20.69 -4.35
C TRP A 227 6.96 -20.18 -5.29
N ARG A 228 5.69 -20.43 -4.97
CA ARG A 228 4.55 -19.98 -5.79
C ARG A 228 4.39 -18.47 -5.84
N ALA A 229 4.84 -17.76 -4.81
CA ALA A 229 4.81 -16.30 -4.75
C ALA A 229 6.08 -15.67 -5.32
N LEU A 230 7.09 -16.48 -5.66
CA LEU A 230 8.37 -16.04 -6.22
C LEU A 230 8.40 -16.07 -7.76
N VAL A 231 7.52 -16.85 -8.37
CA VAL A 231 7.38 -17.02 -9.84
C VAL A 231 6.41 -15.99 -10.39
#